data_AF-A0A2S2N6E0-F1
#
_entry.id   AF-A0A2S2N6E0-F1
#
_cell.length_a   1.000
_cell.length_b   1.000
_cell.length_c   1.000
_cell.angle_alpha   90.00
_cell.angle_beta   90.00
_cell.angle_gamma   90.00
#
_symmetry.space_group_name_H-M   'P 1'
#
loop_
_entity.id
_entity.type
_entity.pdbx_description
1 polymer ?
#
loop_
_entity_poly.entity_id
_entity_poly.type
_entity_poly.pdbx_seq_one_letter_code
_entity_poly.pdbx_strand_id
1 'polypeptide(L)'
;EVYQELGQPSVFLFCPTEYCSSLCSPSPSQSCYLQTIGQELLPGIGVIWTGPKVVSQELSAELLEEVEAVLRRRPVIWDNLYANDYDCRRVFLGPYMGRAPGLMSRLHGLLLNPNCELQANFIP
;
A
#
# COMPACT_ATOMS: atom_id res chain seq x y z
N GLU A 1 7.82 19.82 -4.91
CA GLU A 1 7.17 21.10 -5.29
C GLU A 1 5.76 21.19 -4.72
N VAL A 2 4.75 20.50 -5.29
CA VAL A 2 3.33 20.55 -4.83
C VAL A 2 3.15 20.43 -3.31
N TYR A 3 3.78 19.45 -2.67
CA TYR A 3 3.70 19.29 -1.21
C TYR A 3 4.16 20.53 -0.43
N GLN A 4 5.21 21.22 -0.90
CA GLN A 4 5.73 22.43 -0.26
C GLN A 4 4.86 23.65 -0.56
N GLU A 5 4.36 23.77 -1.79
CA GLU A 5 3.46 24.86 -2.22
C GLU A 5 2.15 24.86 -1.46
N LEU A 6 1.61 23.67 -1.13
CA LEU A 6 0.42 23.50 -0.31
C LEU A 6 0.69 23.70 1.19
N GLY A 7 1.87 24.17 1.57
CA GLY A 7 2.22 24.46 2.96
C GLY A 7 2.54 23.21 3.80
N GLN A 8 3.02 22.13 3.16
CA GLN A 8 3.42 20.88 3.82
C GLN A 8 2.32 20.32 4.74
N PRO A 9 1.15 19.96 4.18
CA PRO A 9 0.02 19.47 4.98
C PRO A 9 0.41 18.23 5.78
N SER A 10 -0.22 18.05 6.94
CA SER A 10 0.07 16.92 7.85
C SER A 10 -0.23 15.55 7.24
N VAL A 11 -1.06 15.50 6.18
CA VAL A 11 -1.34 14.29 5.41
C VAL A 11 -1.14 14.61 3.94
N PHE A 12 -0.16 13.94 3.33
CA PHE A 12 0.07 13.95 1.89
C PHE A 12 0.54 12.56 1.47
N LEU A 13 -0.13 11.96 0.49
CA LEU A 13 0.15 10.59 0.05
C LEU A 13 0.67 10.59 -1.37
N PHE A 14 1.68 9.76 -1.62
CA PHE A 14 2.24 9.46 -2.93
C PHE A 14 1.99 7.99 -3.26
N CYS A 15 1.33 7.72 -4.39
CA CYS A 15 1.20 6.38 -4.93
C CYS A 15 2.29 6.13 -5.98
N PRO A 16 3.25 5.23 -5.72
CA PRO A 16 4.29 4.91 -6.69
C PRO A 16 3.74 4.16 -7.91
N THR A 17 4.48 4.18 -9.02
CA THR A 17 4.22 3.34 -10.19
C THR A 17 4.42 1.87 -9.86
N GLU A 18 5.54 1.55 -9.18
CA GLU A 18 5.78 0.22 -8.62
C GLU A 18 5.16 0.15 -7.21
N TYR A 19 3.84 -0.04 -7.10
CA TYR A 19 3.11 -0.03 -5.82
C TYR A 19 2.90 -1.39 -5.16
N CYS A 20 3.45 -2.46 -5.74
CA CYS A 20 3.49 -3.79 -5.14
C CYS A 20 4.73 -4.55 -5.59
N SER A 21 5.14 -5.55 -4.82
CA SER A 21 6.43 -6.23 -5.07
C SER A 21 6.52 -6.86 -6.46
N SER A 22 5.41 -7.36 -7.01
CA SER A 22 5.39 -7.94 -8.37
C SER A 22 5.61 -6.92 -9.49
N LEU A 23 5.48 -5.62 -9.22
CA LEU A 23 5.78 -4.55 -10.17
C LEU A 23 7.24 -4.08 -10.07
N CYS A 24 7.96 -4.47 -9.03
CA CYS A 24 9.38 -4.14 -8.86
C CYS A 24 10.25 -5.13 -9.63
N SER A 25 11.26 -4.62 -10.34
CA SER A 25 12.22 -5.45 -11.07
C SER A 25 13.66 -5.14 -10.61
N PRO A 26 14.42 -6.13 -10.08
CA PRO A 26 14.04 -7.52 -9.85
C PRO A 26 13.26 -7.76 -8.53
N SER A 27 13.35 -6.84 -7.57
CA SER A 27 12.68 -6.90 -6.27
C SER A 27 12.50 -5.48 -5.70
N PRO A 28 11.69 -5.28 -4.64
CA PRO A 28 11.56 -3.97 -4.01
C PRO A 28 12.91 -3.39 -3.55
N SER A 29 13.72 -4.20 -2.86
CA SER A 29 15.04 -3.77 -2.34
C SER A 29 16.04 -3.37 -3.44
N GLN A 30 15.91 -3.93 -4.64
CA GLN A 30 16.81 -3.70 -5.78
C GLN A 30 16.23 -2.76 -6.84
N SER A 31 15.02 -2.23 -6.64
CA SER A 31 14.40 -1.29 -7.57
C SER A 31 15.06 0.09 -7.46
N CYS A 32 15.74 0.53 -8.53
CA CYS A 32 16.26 1.90 -8.61
C CYS A 32 15.15 2.94 -8.43
N TYR A 33 13.93 2.65 -8.93
CA TYR A 33 12.78 3.53 -8.81
C TYR A 33 12.37 3.76 -7.35
N LEU A 34 12.23 2.67 -6.57
CA LEU A 34 11.90 2.79 -5.15
C LEU A 34 13.05 3.37 -4.33
N GLN A 35 14.29 3.08 -4.68
CA GLN A 35 15.46 3.68 -4.04
C GLN A 35 15.48 5.20 -4.22
N THR A 36 15.18 5.71 -5.41
CA THR A 36 15.04 7.15 -5.67
C THR A 36 13.90 7.75 -4.84
N ILE A 37 12.73 7.12 -4.79
CA ILE A 37 11.62 7.59 -3.93
C ILE A 37 12.04 7.63 -2.45
N GLY A 38 12.71 6.59 -1.97
CA GLY A 38 13.19 6.53 -0.59
C GLY A 38 14.19 7.64 -0.26
N GLN A 39 15.04 8.00 -1.21
CA GLN A 39 16.10 9.00 -1.04
C GLN A 39 15.61 10.44 -1.22
N GLU A 40 14.75 10.70 -2.21
CA GLU A 40 14.46 12.05 -2.67
C GLU A 40 13.07 12.56 -2.29
N LEU A 41 12.09 11.66 -2.09
CA LEU A 41 10.76 12.07 -1.65
C LEU A 41 10.85 12.62 -0.22
N LEU A 42 10.25 13.80 0.01
CA LEU A 42 10.30 14.46 1.31
C LEU A 42 9.71 13.56 2.42
N PRO A 43 10.34 13.49 3.61
CA PRO A 43 9.99 12.52 4.65
C PRO A 43 8.59 12.69 5.24
N GLY A 44 7.97 13.87 5.10
CA GLY A 44 6.58 14.12 5.52
C GLY A 44 5.52 13.52 4.60
N ILE A 45 5.91 13.00 3.42
CA ILE A 45 4.99 12.39 2.46
C ILE A 45 4.86 10.89 2.75
N GLY A 46 3.63 10.42 2.98
CA GLY A 46 3.32 9.00 3.10
C GLY A 46 3.36 8.32 1.73
N VAL A 47 3.79 7.06 1.69
CA VAL A 47 3.88 6.27 0.45
C VAL A 47 2.91 5.10 0.51
N ILE A 48 2.08 4.97 -0.54
CA ILE A 48 1.09 3.90 -0.67
C ILE A 48 1.75 2.59 -1.12
N TRP A 49 1.28 1.47 -0.59
CA TRP A 49 1.73 0.12 -0.97
C TRP A 49 0.58 -0.90 -0.91
N THR A 50 0.48 -1.84 -1.86
CA THR A 50 -0.59 -2.86 -1.86
C THR A 50 -0.12 -4.27 -1.45
N GLY A 51 1.17 -4.43 -1.14
CA GLY A 51 1.77 -5.70 -0.71
C GLY A 51 2.55 -6.44 -1.80
N PRO A 52 2.65 -7.78 -1.75
CA PRO A 52 3.37 -8.55 -2.77
C PRO A 52 2.73 -8.49 -4.16
N LYS A 53 1.42 -8.22 -4.24
CA LYS A 53 0.65 -8.13 -5.49
C LYS A 53 -0.33 -6.96 -5.46
N VAL A 54 -0.96 -6.67 -6.60
CA VAL A 54 -2.08 -5.71 -6.68
C VAL A 54 -3.19 -6.11 -5.71
N VAL A 55 -3.63 -7.37 -5.76
CA VAL A 55 -4.53 -8.00 -4.78
C VAL A 55 -3.73 -9.01 -3.97
N SER A 56 -3.31 -8.61 -2.77
CA SER A 56 -2.50 -9.45 -1.89
C SER A 56 -3.35 -10.36 -1.03
N GLN A 57 -3.20 -11.68 -1.19
CA GLN A 57 -3.85 -12.68 -0.32
C GLN A 57 -3.30 -12.61 1.10
N GLU A 58 -1.97 -12.48 1.22
CA GLU A 58 -1.28 -12.37 2.51
C GLU A 58 -0.35 -11.14 2.53
N LEU A 59 -0.24 -10.52 3.71
CA LEU A 59 0.78 -9.53 4.06
C LEU A 59 1.56 -10.05 5.26
N SER A 60 2.87 -10.20 5.09
CA SER A 60 3.79 -10.62 6.15
C SER A 60 4.62 -9.46 6.67
N ALA A 61 5.17 -9.58 7.88
CA ALA A 61 6.01 -8.54 8.46
C ALA A 61 7.33 -8.41 7.70
N GLU A 62 7.89 -9.53 7.24
CA GLU A 62 9.16 -9.60 6.52
C GLU A 62 9.07 -8.88 5.17
N LEU A 63 7.96 -9.05 4.44
CA LEU A 63 7.71 -8.35 3.18
C LEU A 63 7.57 -6.83 3.41
N LEU A 64 6.95 -6.41 4.51
CA LEU A 64 6.86 -4.99 4.84
C LEU A 64 8.19 -4.41 5.29
N GLU A 65 9.03 -5.18 5.97
CA GLU A 65 10.38 -4.75 6.36
C GLU A 65 11.24 -4.41 5.14
N GLU A 66 11.19 -5.23 4.09
CA GLU A 66 11.91 -4.96 2.84
C GLU A 66 11.47 -3.61 2.23
N VAL A 67 10.17 -3.38 2.19
CA VAL A 67 9.57 -2.18 1.59
C VAL A 67 9.84 -0.94 2.46
N GLU A 68 9.72 -1.06 3.77
CA GLU A 68 10.05 0.00 4.72
C GLU A 68 11.53 0.41 4.60
N ALA A 69 12.43 -0.56 4.45
CA ALA A 69 13.86 -0.30 4.30
C ALA A 69 14.19 0.48 3.03
N VAL A 70 13.62 0.08 1.87
CA VAL A 70 13.89 0.78 0.60
C VAL A 70 13.20 2.16 0.54
N LEU A 71 11.97 2.26 1.04
CA LEU A 71 11.23 3.53 1.07
C LEU A 71 11.71 4.46 2.18
N ARG A 72 12.46 3.96 3.17
CA ARG A 72 12.96 4.70 4.34
C ARG A 72 11.85 5.33 5.19
N ARG A 73 10.67 4.71 5.18
CA ARG A 73 9.47 5.12 5.92
C ARG A 73 8.46 3.99 5.97
N ARG A 74 7.63 3.98 7.01
CA ARG A 74 6.49 3.05 7.12
C ARG A 74 5.47 3.36 6.03
N PRO A 75 5.04 2.37 5.22
CA PRO A 75 4.07 2.61 4.16
C PRO A 75 2.66 2.77 4.72
N VAL A 76 1.77 3.35 3.90
CA VAL A 76 0.32 3.28 4.06
C VAL A 76 -0.18 2.15 3.16
N ILE A 77 -0.86 1.16 3.72
CA ILE A 77 -1.41 0.08 2.90
C ILE A 77 -2.65 0.58 2.15
N TRP A 78 -2.67 0.39 0.84
CA TRP A 78 -3.88 0.41 0.04
C TRP A 78 -4.27 -1.04 -0.23
N ASP A 79 -5.30 -1.50 0.46
CA ASP A 79 -5.64 -2.91 0.53
C ASP A 79 -6.76 -3.25 -0.45
N ASN A 80 -6.41 -3.96 -1.53
CA ASN A 80 -7.35 -4.41 -2.55
C ASN A 80 -7.94 -5.81 -2.27
N LEU A 81 -7.83 -6.34 -1.04
CA LEU A 81 -8.34 -7.69 -0.70
C LEU A 81 -9.80 -7.90 -1.13
N TYR A 82 -10.60 -6.83 -1.09
CA TYR A 82 -12.02 -6.82 -1.41
C TYR A 82 -12.37 -6.08 -2.71
N ALA A 83 -11.39 -5.57 -3.44
CA ALA A 83 -11.63 -4.89 -4.71
C ALA A 83 -12.22 -5.88 -5.73
N ASN A 84 -13.26 -5.47 -6.45
CA ASN A 84 -13.91 -6.27 -7.51
C ASN A 84 -14.07 -5.51 -8.83
N ASP A 85 -13.53 -4.31 -8.93
CA ASP A 85 -13.53 -3.48 -10.14
C ASP A 85 -12.93 -4.19 -11.38
N TYR A 86 -12.00 -5.12 -11.15
CA TYR A 86 -11.39 -5.93 -12.21
C TYR A 86 -12.24 -7.11 -12.72
N ASP A 87 -13.32 -7.51 -12.02
CA ASP A 87 -14.28 -8.52 -12.49
C ASP A 87 -15.65 -8.31 -11.84
N CYS A 88 -16.58 -7.69 -12.58
CA CYS A 88 -17.93 -7.36 -12.12
C CYS A 88 -18.81 -8.58 -11.77
N ARG A 89 -18.35 -9.82 -12.02
CA ARG A 89 -19.06 -11.04 -11.63
C ARG A 89 -18.68 -11.53 -10.22
N ARG A 90 -17.70 -10.88 -9.58
CA ARG A 90 -17.20 -11.24 -8.25
C ARG A 90 -17.65 -10.21 -7.22
N VAL A 91 -18.03 -10.69 -6.05
CA VAL A 91 -18.32 -9.86 -4.86
C VAL A 91 -17.67 -10.56 -3.66
N PHE A 92 -17.02 -9.80 -2.80
CA PHE A 92 -16.28 -10.31 -1.66
C PHE A 92 -16.95 -9.90 -0.35
N LEU A 93 -17.50 -10.90 0.34
CA LEU A 93 -18.24 -10.76 1.61
C LEU A 93 -17.55 -11.54 2.75
N GLY A 94 -16.30 -11.96 2.55
CA GLY A 94 -15.53 -12.73 3.53
C GLY A 94 -14.92 -11.85 4.63
N PRO A 95 -14.47 -12.44 5.76
CA PRO A 95 -13.85 -11.71 6.86
C PRO A 95 -12.45 -11.20 6.49
N TYR A 96 -11.99 -10.15 7.21
CA TYR A 96 -10.67 -9.55 6.96
C TYR A 96 -9.57 -10.48 7.47
N MET A 97 -8.77 -11.02 6.55
CA MET A 97 -7.80 -12.07 6.84
C MET A 97 -6.53 -11.92 5.99
N GLY A 98 -5.52 -12.75 6.31
CA GLY A 98 -4.25 -12.80 5.59
C GLY A 98 -3.27 -11.69 5.96
N ARG A 99 -3.63 -10.77 6.88
CA ARG A 99 -2.69 -9.76 7.40
C ARG A 99 -2.13 -10.26 8.71
N ALA A 100 -0.80 -10.44 8.79
CA ALA A 100 -0.14 -10.95 9.98
C ALA A 100 -0.48 -10.09 11.23
N PRO A 101 -0.61 -10.71 12.42
CA PRO A 101 -0.80 -9.96 13.66
C PRO A 101 0.33 -8.96 13.91
N GLY A 102 -0.01 -7.77 14.39
CA GLY A 102 0.99 -6.75 14.75
C GLY A 102 1.53 -5.91 13.59
N LEU A 103 1.07 -6.11 12.34
CA LEU A 103 1.52 -5.27 11.21
C LEU A 103 1.26 -3.78 11.44
N MET A 104 0.19 -3.42 12.14
CA MET A 104 -0.20 -2.03 12.38
C MET A 104 0.91 -1.19 13.01
N SER A 105 1.81 -1.76 13.82
CA SER A 105 2.94 -0.98 14.38
C SER A 105 3.99 -0.58 13.34
N ARG A 106 4.01 -1.28 12.20
CA ARG A 106 4.91 -1.06 11.05
C ARG A 106 4.27 -0.27 9.92
N LEU A 107 3.00 0.09 10.05
CA LEU A 107 2.28 0.87 9.06
C LEU A 107 2.10 2.31 9.54
N HIS A 108 2.07 3.24 8.60
CA HIS A 108 1.59 4.59 8.87
C HIS A 108 0.06 4.65 8.82
N GLY A 109 -0.58 3.71 8.11
CA GLY A 109 -2.02 3.56 8.05
C GLY A 109 -2.43 2.42 7.13
N LEU A 110 -3.73 2.14 7.09
CA LEU A 110 -4.34 1.17 6.19
C LEU A 110 -5.64 1.76 5.64
N LEU A 111 -5.79 1.71 4.33
CA LEU A 111 -6.95 2.15 3.56
C LEU A 111 -7.48 0.95 2.79
N LEU A 112 -8.74 0.59 2.99
CA LEU A 112 -9.40 -0.48 2.23
C LEU A 112 -9.92 0.10 0.90
N ASN A 113 -9.68 -0.61 -0.20
CA ASN A 113 -10.39 -0.44 -1.46
C ASN A 113 -11.34 -1.61 -1.64
N PRO A 114 -12.62 -1.45 -1.24
CA PRO A 114 -13.55 -2.56 -1.12
C PRO A 114 -14.30 -2.83 -2.43
N ASN A 115 -15.44 -3.53 -2.37
CA ASN A 115 -16.26 -3.76 -3.56
C ASN A 115 -16.81 -2.43 -4.10
N CYS A 116 -17.10 -2.38 -5.40
CA CYS A 116 -17.79 -1.25 -6.01
C CYS A 116 -19.21 -1.06 -5.43
N GLU A 117 -19.90 -2.16 -5.11
CA GLU A 117 -21.26 -2.12 -4.56
C GLU A 117 -21.23 -1.70 -3.08
N LEU A 118 -21.67 -0.47 -2.79
CA LEU A 118 -21.65 0.10 -1.43
C LEU A 118 -22.23 -0.85 -0.35
N GLN A 119 -23.35 -1.50 -0.64
CA GLN A 119 -24.04 -2.37 0.33
C GLN A 119 -23.30 -3.69 0.58
N ALA A 120 -22.39 -4.10 -0.31
CA ALA A 120 -21.54 -5.27 -0.12
C ALA A 120 -20.40 -5.03 0.89
N ASN A 121 -20.17 -3.77 1.29
CA ASN A 121 -19.03 -3.37 2.11
C ASN A 121 -19.38 -3.20 3.60
N PHE A 122 -20.46 -3.83 4.08
CA PHE A 122 -20.83 -3.78 5.49
C PHE A 122 -20.07 -4.79 6.36
N ILE A 123 -19.65 -5.91 5.77
CA ILE A 123 -18.86 -6.95 6.43
C ILE A 123 -17.36 -6.60 6.46
N PRO A 124 -16.74 -6.21 5.32
CA PRO A 124 -15.37 -5.69 5.33
C PRO A 124 -15.26 -4.32 6.00
#